data_AF-A0A935ZLU7-F1
#
_entry.id   AF-A0A935ZLU7-F1
#
_cell.length_a   1.000
_cell.length_b   1.000
_cell.length_c   1.000
_cell.angle_alpha   90.00
_cell.angle_beta   90.00
_cell.angle_gamma   90.00
#
_symmetry.space_group_name_H-M   'P 1'
#
loop_
_entity.id
_entity.type
_entity.pdbx_description
1 polymer ?
#
loop_
_entity_poly.entity_id
_entity_poly.type
_entity_poly.pdbx_seq_one_letter_code
_entity_poly.pdbx_strand_id
1 'polypeptide(L)'
;MSSSSDNQAERMTAYLDAELEASEAEAFERYLEDEPQARSELEDLRKVMQLVGKLGAVEAPPDFVEKVARKVRRRATFDRDGGGLLGLVTLPFQVICIIVILTIAALNMMAQLEAQPQAVERDAAAEAADEAEQADDAPAPRPIVP
;
A
#
# COMPACT_ATOMS: atom_id res chain seq x y z
N MET A 1 -10.45 -29.56 14.24
CA MET A 1 -11.11 -28.67 15.22
C MET A 1 -10.13 -27.80 16.01
N SER A 2 -8.80 -27.87 15.78
CA SER A 2 -7.80 -27.12 16.58
C SER A 2 -7.57 -25.66 16.16
N SER A 3 -7.90 -25.28 14.92
CA SER A 3 -7.54 -23.96 14.37
C SER A 3 -8.20 -22.76 15.06
N SER A 4 -9.38 -22.93 15.68
CA SER A 4 -10.08 -21.83 16.33
C SER A 4 -9.51 -21.52 17.72
N SER A 5 -9.11 -22.55 18.47
CA SER A 5 -8.51 -22.38 19.79
C SER A 5 -7.09 -21.84 19.71
N ASP A 6 -6.32 -22.27 18.70
CA ASP A 6 -4.96 -21.76 18.46
C ASP A 6 -4.99 -20.25 18.13
N ASN A 7 -5.92 -19.82 17.27
CA ASN A 7 -6.08 -18.39 16.93
C ASN A 7 -6.49 -17.55 18.16
N GLN A 8 -7.32 -18.11 19.04
CA GLN A 8 -7.72 -17.42 20.27
C GLN A 8 -6.56 -17.27 21.25
N ALA A 9 -5.72 -18.30 21.40
CA ALA A 9 -4.53 -18.24 22.23
C ALA A 9 -3.51 -17.22 21.69
N GLU A 10 -3.35 -17.14 20.37
CA GLU A 10 -2.53 -16.12 19.70
C GLU A 10 -3.03 -14.70 20.02
N ARG A 11 -4.34 -14.44 19.83
CA ARG A 11 -4.93 -13.13 20.13
C ARG A 11 -4.80 -12.75 21.61
N MET A 12 -4.94 -13.71 22.52
CA MET A 12 -4.80 -13.47 23.95
C MET A 12 -3.36 -13.12 24.34
N THR A 13 -2.37 -13.78 23.72
CA THR A 13 -0.95 -13.47 23.92
C THR A 13 -0.60 -12.10 23.33
N ALA A 14 -1.02 -11.82 22.09
CA ALA A 14 -0.82 -10.52 21.44
C ALA A 14 -1.45 -9.37 22.24
N TYR A 15 -2.61 -9.60 22.87
CA TYR A 15 -3.23 -8.62 23.76
C TYR A 15 -2.37 -8.35 25.01
N LEU A 16 -1.79 -9.39 25.63
CA LEU A 16 -0.94 -9.23 26.82
C LEU A 16 0.38 -8.52 26.52
N ASP A 17 0.93 -8.73 25.34
CA ASP A 17 2.17 -8.10 24.87
C ASP A 17 1.94 -6.69 24.26
N ALA A 18 0.68 -6.22 24.23
CA ALA A 18 0.25 -4.97 23.61
C ALA A 18 0.61 -4.87 22.11
N GLU A 19 0.54 -5.99 21.40
CA GLU A 19 0.79 -6.11 19.96
C GLU A 19 -0.48 -6.01 19.12
N LEU A 20 -1.67 -6.00 19.74
CA LEU A 20 -2.93 -5.76 19.04
C LEU A 20 -3.11 -4.28 18.71
N GLU A 21 -3.65 -4.00 17.51
CA GLU A 21 -4.07 -2.66 17.14
C GLU A 21 -5.22 -2.18 18.02
N ALA A 22 -5.39 -0.85 18.17
CA ALA A 22 -6.37 -0.27 19.10
C ALA A 22 -7.81 -0.78 18.86
N SER A 23 -8.22 -0.89 17.59
CA SER A 23 -9.54 -1.43 17.22
C SER A 23 -9.70 -2.91 17.53
N GLU A 24 -8.62 -3.70 17.42
CA GLU A 24 -8.62 -5.13 17.70
C GLU A 24 -8.63 -5.41 19.19
N ALA A 25 -7.92 -4.59 19.96
CA ALA A 25 -7.93 -4.61 21.42
C ALA A 25 -9.33 -4.30 21.96
N GLU A 26 -9.99 -3.24 21.48
CA GLU A 26 -11.38 -2.93 21.88
C GLU A 26 -12.35 -4.08 21.55
N ALA A 27 -12.21 -4.69 20.36
CA ALA A 27 -13.03 -5.83 19.98
C ALA A 27 -12.77 -7.06 20.86
N PHE A 28 -11.52 -7.26 21.27
CA PHE A 28 -11.14 -8.33 22.19
C PHE A 28 -11.64 -8.06 23.61
N GLU A 29 -11.62 -6.82 24.09
CA GLU A 29 -12.20 -6.45 25.38
C GLU A 29 -13.70 -6.72 25.44
N ARG A 30 -14.46 -6.38 24.40
CA ARG A 30 -15.89 -6.73 24.30
C ARG A 30 -16.09 -8.24 24.34
N TYR A 31 -15.24 -9.00 23.65
CA TYR A 31 -15.28 -10.47 23.72
C TYR A 31 -15.02 -10.99 25.15
N LEU A 32 -14.09 -10.39 25.91
CA LEU A 32 -13.84 -10.76 27.31
C LEU A 32 -15.00 -10.37 28.25
N GLU A 33 -15.82 -9.39 27.89
CA GLU A 33 -17.05 -9.06 28.62
C GLU A 33 -18.14 -10.09 28.38
N ASP A 34 -18.27 -10.56 27.15
CA ASP A 34 -19.28 -11.55 26.74
C ASP A 34 -18.93 -12.97 27.22
N GLU A 35 -17.63 -13.33 27.30
CA GLU A 35 -17.17 -14.67 27.64
C GLU A 35 -16.35 -14.69 28.96
N PRO A 36 -16.98 -14.99 30.12
CA PRO A 36 -16.30 -14.97 31.42
C PRO A 36 -15.22 -16.03 31.55
N GLN A 37 -15.32 -17.15 30.81
CA GLN A 37 -14.28 -18.18 30.79
C GLN A 37 -12.97 -17.64 30.20
N ALA A 38 -13.03 -16.90 29.09
CA ALA A 38 -11.87 -16.30 28.45
C ALA A 38 -11.17 -15.27 29.37
N ARG A 39 -11.95 -14.50 30.15
CA ARG A 39 -11.40 -13.59 31.17
C ARG A 39 -10.61 -14.34 32.24
N SER A 40 -11.12 -15.47 32.74
CA SER A 40 -10.40 -16.29 33.72
C SER A 40 -9.07 -16.83 33.19
N GLU A 41 -9.07 -17.31 31.94
CA GLU A 41 -7.85 -17.83 31.30
C GLU A 41 -6.78 -16.74 31.13
N LEU A 42 -7.19 -15.52 30.75
CA LEU A 42 -6.31 -14.36 30.66
C LEU A 42 -5.71 -13.98 32.03
N GLU A 43 -6.53 -13.99 33.08
CA GLU A 43 -6.07 -13.72 34.45
C GLU A 43 -5.04 -14.75 34.91
N ASP A 44 -5.25 -16.03 34.62
CA ASP A 44 -4.29 -17.08 34.96
C ASP A 44 -2.97 -16.90 34.21
N LEU A 45 -3.01 -16.56 32.92
CA LEU A 45 -1.82 -16.26 32.14
C LEU A 45 -1.06 -15.05 32.71
N ARG A 46 -1.79 -14.00 33.12
CA ARG A 46 -1.21 -12.82 33.78
C ARG A 46 -0.56 -13.19 35.13
N LYS A 47 -1.16 -14.07 35.92
CA LYS A 47 -0.55 -14.55 37.18
C LYS A 47 0.77 -15.29 36.91
N VAL A 48 0.81 -16.13 35.87
CA VAL A 48 2.03 -16.85 35.46
C VAL A 48 3.13 -15.85 35.07
N MET A 49 2.83 -14.85 34.25
CA MET A 49 3.80 -13.82 33.86
C MET A 49 4.32 -13.04 35.08
N GLN A 50 3.45 -12.72 36.04
CA GLN A 50 3.88 -12.07 37.29
C GLN A 50 4.79 -12.95 38.13
N LEU A 51 4.54 -14.27 38.18
CA LEU A 51 5.43 -15.22 38.88
C LEU A 51 6.80 -15.29 38.21
N VAL A 52 6.84 -15.34 36.88
CA VAL A 52 8.08 -15.31 36.10
C VAL A 52 8.82 -14.00 36.30
N GLY A 53 8.12 -12.86 36.28
CA GLY A 53 8.70 -11.53 36.50
C GLY A 53 9.24 -11.30 37.91
N LYS A 54 8.83 -12.11 38.89
CA LYS A 54 9.36 -12.09 40.27
C LYS A 54 10.68 -12.84 40.42
N LEU A 55 11.15 -13.56 39.39
CA LEU A 55 12.49 -14.15 39.44
C LEU A 55 13.52 -13.04 39.61
N GLY A 56 14.50 -13.28 40.49
CA GLY A 56 15.55 -12.32 40.77
C GLY A 56 16.28 -11.91 39.50
N ALA A 57 16.52 -10.61 39.34
CA ALA A 57 17.32 -10.11 38.25
C ALA A 57 18.72 -10.74 38.32
N VAL A 58 19.13 -11.40 37.23
CA VAL A 58 20.46 -11.99 37.11
C VAL A 58 21.38 -10.94 36.49
N GLU A 59 22.55 -10.75 37.09
CA GLU A 59 23.55 -9.85 36.55
C GLU A 59 24.06 -10.39 35.21
N ALA A 60 23.94 -9.58 34.16
CA ALA A 60 24.41 -9.96 32.84
C ALA A 60 25.95 -9.99 32.81
N PRO A 61 26.57 -10.93 32.09
CA PRO A 61 28.02 -10.90 31.87
C PRO A 61 28.46 -9.57 31.25
N PRO A 62 29.66 -9.06 31.56
CA PRO A 62 30.13 -7.74 31.09
C PRO A 62 30.13 -7.62 29.56
N ASP A 63 30.35 -8.73 28.84
CA ASP A 63 30.40 -8.75 27.37
C ASP A 63 29.01 -8.91 26.71
N PHE A 64 27.93 -9.01 27.50
CA PHE A 64 26.59 -9.31 26.97
C PHE A 64 26.11 -8.24 25.99
N VAL A 65 26.24 -6.97 26.36
CA VAL A 65 25.83 -5.82 25.53
C VAL A 65 26.63 -5.80 24.23
N GLU A 66 27.94 -6.06 24.28
CA GLU A 66 28.77 -6.11 23.07
C GLU A 66 28.35 -7.23 22.13
N LYS A 67 28.08 -8.43 22.67
CA LYS A 67 27.61 -9.58 21.88
C LYS A 67 26.25 -9.31 21.23
N VAL A 68 25.31 -8.71 21.96
CA VAL A 68 23.99 -8.32 21.44
C VAL A 68 24.14 -7.26 20.36
N ALA A 69 24.91 -6.18 20.62
CA ALA A 69 25.14 -5.11 19.65
C ALA A 69 25.77 -5.64 18.36
N ARG A 70 26.77 -6.52 18.46
CA ARG A 70 27.41 -7.17 17.30
C ARG A 70 26.42 -8.02 16.50
N LYS A 71 25.52 -8.74 17.18
CA LYS A 71 24.49 -9.58 16.55
C LYS A 71 23.42 -8.74 15.85
N VAL A 72 22.92 -7.69 16.49
CA VAL A 72 21.91 -6.77 15.93
C VAL A 72 22.46 -6.03 14.72
N ARG A 73 23.68 -5.47 14.82
CA ARG A 73 24.32 -4.77 13.71
C ARG A 73 24.49 -5.65 12.49
N ARG A 74 24.90 -6.91 12.66
CA ARG A 74 25.05 -7.88 11.56
C ARG A 74 23.71 -8.12 10.84
N ARG A 75 22.59 -8.18 11.55
CA ARG A 75 21.26 -8.35 10.92
C ARG A 75 20.81 -7.07 10.20
N ALA A 76 20.97 -5.91 10.82
CA ALA A 76 20.58 -4.63 10.22
C ALA A 76 21.30 -4.33 8.89
N THR A 77 22.55 -4.76 8.74
CA THR A 77 23.28 -4.63 7.47
C THR A 77 22.72 -5.51 6.36
N PHE A 78 22.11 -6.66 6.66
CA PHE A 78 21.54 -7.53 5.63
C PHE A 78 20.16 -7.05 5.13
N ASP A 79 19.32 -6.49 5.99
CA ASP A 79 18.00 -5.95 5.58
C ASP A 79 18.12 -4.58 4.88
N ARG A 80 19.06 -3.74 5.31
CA ARG A 80 19.26 -2.42 4.70
C ARG A 80 19.87 -2.51 3.30
N ASP A 81 20.58 -3.60 3.01
CA ASP A 81 21.12 -3.95 1.70
C ASP A 81 20.23 -4.95 0.94
N GLY A 82 18.91 -4.92 1.17
CA GLY A 82 17.91 -5.63 0.33
C GLY A 82 17.92 -5.26 -1.16
N GLY A 83 18.83 -4.36 -1.59
CA GLY A 83 19.18 -4.08 -2.98
C GLY A 83 20.67 -4.20 -3.32
N GLY A 84 21.54 -4.65 -2.40
CA GLY A 84 23.00 -4.57 -2.57
C GLY A 84 23.58 -5.53 -3.62
N LEU A 85 23.05 -6.75 -3.73
CA LEU A 85 23.48 -7.72 -4.75
C LEU A 85 22.43 -7.92 -5.85
N LEU A 86 21.14 -7.88 -5.52
CA LEU A 86 20.07 -7.93 -6.52
C LEU A 86 19.94 -6.61 -7.29
N GLY A 87 20.06 -5.45 -6.65
CA GLY A 87 19.97 -4.14 -7.30
C GLY A 87 21.11 -3.85 -8.28
N LEU A 88 22.31 -4.37 -8.03
CA LEU A 88 23.47 -4.22 -8.92
C LEU A 88 23.31 -5.02 -10.24
N VAL A 89 22.56 -6.13 -10.20
CA VAL A 89 22.26 -6.95 -11.40
C VAL A 89 20.95 -6.51 -12.07
N THR A 90 19.96 -6.03 -11.32
CA THR A 90 18.68 -5.58 -11.89
C THR A 90 18.75 -4.18 -12.49
N LEU A 91 19.71 -3.32 -12.09
CA LEU A 91 19.93 -1.99 -12.67
C LEU A 91 20.12 -2.02 -14.21
N PRO A 92 21.05 -2.80 -14.80
CA PRO A 92 21.19 -2.85 -16.25
C PRO A 92 19.95 -3.46 -16.92
N PHE A 93 19.32 -4.47 -16.31
CA PHE A 93 18.11 -5.09 -16.83
C PHE A 93 16.93 -4.11 -16.89
N GLN A 94 16.76 -3.28 -15.86
CA GLN A 94 15.71 -2.27 -15.80
C GLN A 94 15.85 -1.22 -16.90
N VAL A 95 17.08 -0.75 -17.17
CA VAL A 95 17.36 0.18 -18.29
C VAL A 95 17.04 -0.48 -19.63
N ILE A 96 17.42 -1.75 -19.82
CA ILE A 96 17.09 -2.51 -21.04
C ILE A 96 15.57 -2.62 -21.21
N CYS A 97 14.83 -2.96 -20.16
CA CYS A 97 13.37 -3.04 -20.21
C CYS A 97 12.73 -1.69 -20.59
N ILE A 98 13.20 -0.58 -20.00
CA ILE A 98 12.71 0.76 -20.33
C ILE A 98 12.96 1.08 -21.81
N ILE A 99 14.17 0.80 -22.32
CA ILE A 99 14.51 1.02 -23.74
C ILE A 99 13.62 0.20 -24.67
N VAL A 100 13.37 -1.08 -24.35
CA VAL A 100 12.51 -1.96 -25.16
C VAL A 100 11.07 -1.42 -25.20
N ILE A 101 10.52 -1.02 -24.05
CA ILE A 101 9.17 -0.45 -23.97
C ILE A 101 9.08 0.84 -24.80
N LEU A 102 10.05 1.75 -24.67
CA LEU A 102 10.10 3.00 -25.44
C LEU A 102 10.22 2.75 -26.94
N THR A 103 10.99 1.73 -27.33
CA THR A 103 11.16 1.37 -28.74
C THR A 103 9.85 0.85 -29.34
N ILE A 104 9.16 -0.06 -28.62
CA ILE A 104 7.86 -0.58 -29.05
C ILE A 104 6.83 0.54 -29.14
N ALA A 105 6.80 1.44 -28.16
CA ALA A 105 5.88 2.59 -28.15
C ALA A 105 6.13 3.53 -29.33
N ALA A 106 7.39 3.85 -29.63
CA ALA A 106 7.76 4.71 -30.75
C ALA A 106 7.39 4.08 -32.11
N LEU A 107 7.65 2.78 -32.28
CA LEU A 107 7.27 2.03 -33.48
C LEU A 107 5.74 1.99 -33.65
N ASN A 108 4.99 1.79 -32.56
CA ASN A 108 3.53 1.80 -32.59
C ASN A 108 2.99 3.21 -32.92
N MET A 109 3.56 4.26 -32.36
CA MET A 109 3.17 5.65 -32.65
C MET A 109 3.44 6.01 -34.13
N MET A 110 4.57 5.59 -34.71
CA MET A 110 4.83 5.75 -36.14
C MET A 110 3.83 4.97 -37.01
N ALA A 111 3.51 3.73 -36.63
CA ALA A 111 2.51 2.94 -37.34
C ALA A 111 1.10 3.54 -37.25
N GLN A 112 0.74 4.15 -36.12
CA GLN A 112 -0.53 4.86 -35.96
C GLN A 112 -0.57 6.19 -36.74
N LEU A 113 0.55 6.91 -36.85
CA LEU A 113 0.66 8.13 -37.66
C LEU A 113 0.46 7.85 -39.16
N GLU A 114 0.92 6.70 -39.65
CA GLU A 114 0.62 6.25 -41.02
C GLU A 114 -0.82 5.74 -41.18
N ALA A 115 -1.42 5.20 -40.12
CA ALA A 115 -2.80 4.69 -40.13
C ALA A 115 -3.88 5.76 -39.93
N GLN A 116 -3.54 6.99 -39.51
CA GLN A 116 -4.48 8.10 -39.29
C GLN A 116 -4.12 9.35 -40.10
N PRO A 117 -4.47 9.44 -41.40
CA PRO A 117 -4.49 10.71 -42.09
C PRO A 117 -5.78 11.46 -41.69
N GLN A 118 -5.64 12.51 -40.88
CA GLN A 118 -6.56 13.66 -40.78
C GLN A 118 -8.01 13.42 -40.29
N ALA A 119 -8.22 12.87 -39.09
CA ALA A 119 -9.56 12.81 -38.49
C ALA A 119 -9.70 13.56 -37.15
N VAL A 120 -8.83 14.52 -36.84
CA VAL A 120 -8.93 15.30 -35.59
C VAL A 120 -9.14 16.81 -35.83
N GLU A 121 -9.07 17.30 -37.07
CA GLU A 121 -9.21 18.75 -37.35
C GLU A 121 -10.53 19.16 -38.05
N ARG A 122 -11.34 18.22 -38.56
CA ARG A 122 -12.57 18.55 -39.30
C ARG A 122 -13.85 18.65 -38.47
N ASP A 123 -13.88 18.08 -37.27
CA ASP A 123 -15.11 18.15 -36.45
C ASP A 123 -15.26 19.51 -35.76
N ALA A 124 -14.17 20.15 -35.32
CA ALA A 124 -14.23 21.46 -34.66
C ALA A 124 -14.52 22.63 -35.62
N ALA A 125 -14.08 22.54 -36.88
CA ALA A 125 -14.31 23.58 -37.88
C ALA A 125 -15.67 23.47 -38.57
N ALA A 126 -16.27 22.27 -38.62
CA ALA A 126 -17.59 22.04 -39.18
C ALA A 126 -18.71 22.51 -38.23
N GLU A 127 -18.58 22.26 -36.92
CA GLU A 127 -19.54 22.77 -35.93
C GLU A 127 -19.55 24.31 -35.85
N ALA A 128 -18.37 24.95 -35.95
CA ALA A 128 -18.27 26.41 -35.96
C ALA A 128 -18.82 27.08 -37.23
N ALA A 129 -18.86 26.36 -38.36
CA ALA A 129 -19.41 26.86 -39.61
C ALA A 129 -20.94 26.74 -39.67
N ASP A 130 -21.50 25.65 -39.14
CA ASP A 130 -22.96 25.44 -39.07
C ASP A 130 -23.64 26.44 -38.10
N GLU A 131 -22.99 26.81 -36.98
CA GLU A 131 -23.51 27.84 -36.07
C GLU A 131 -23.43 29.26 -36.64
N ALA A 132 -22.44 29.54 -37.50
CA ALA A 132 -22.29 30.86 -38.13
C ALA A 132 -23.28 31.07 -39.28
N GLU A 133 -23.63 30.01 -40.03
CA GLU A 133 -24.57 30.09 -41.16
C GLU A 133 -26.04 30.14 -40.71
N GLN A 134 -26.38 29.56 -39.54
CA GLN A 134 -27.72 29.70 -38.94
C GLN A 134 -28.00 31.06 -38.28
N ALA A 135 -26.97 31.85 -37.99
CA ALA A 135 -27.13 33.18 -37.38
C ALA A 135 -27.38 34.31 -38.40
N ASP A 136 -27.10 34.09 -39.69
CA ASP A 136 -27.15 35.13 -40.74
C ASP A 136 -28.45 35.13 -41.58
N ASP A 137 -29.32 34.11 -41.46
CA ASP A 137 -30.61 34.02 -42.19
C ASP A 137 -31.84 34.33 -41.33
N ALA A 138 -31.70 35.22 -40.34
CA ALA A 138 -32.85 35.81 -39.64
C ALA A 138 -33.36 37.05 -40.42
N PRO A 139 -34.54 37.01 -41.09
CA PRO A 139 -35.03 38.15 -41.84
C PRO A 139 -35.46 39.28 -40.89
N ALA A 140 -34.66 40.36 -40.86
CA ALA A 140 -35.01 41.61 -40.19
C ALA A 140 -36.10 42.39 -40.96
N PRO A 141 -37.00 43.10 -40.25
CA PRO A 141 -38.29 43.57 -40.76
C PRO A 141 -38.16 44.70 -41.78
N ARG A 142 -39.02 44.68 -42.80
CA ARG A 142 -39.08 45.71 -43.86
C ARG A 142 -39.57 47.04 -43.28
N PRO A 143 -38.89 48.18 -43.56
CA PRO A 143 -39.37 49.50 -43.17
C PRO A 143 -40.52 49.99 -44.05
N ILE A 144 -41.55 50.52 -43.39
CA ILE A 144 -42.70 51.24 -43.96
C ILE A 144 -42.26 52.68 -44.28
N VAL A 145 -42.54 53.19 -45.48
CA VAL A 145 -42.47 54.64 -45.79
C VAL A 145 -43.40 54.98 -46.97
N PRO A 146 -43.90 56.22 -47.06
CA PRO A 146 -45.09 56.79 -46.41
C PRO A 146 -46.40 56.60 -47.20
#